data_AF-A0A927C867-F1
#
_entry.id   AF-A0A927C867-F1
#
_cell.length_a   1.000
_cell.length_b   1.000
_cell.length_c   1.000
_cell.angle_alpha   90.00
_cell.angle_beta   90.00
_cell.angle_gamma   90.00
#
_symmetry.space_group_name_H-M   'P 1'
#
loop_
_entity.id
_entity.type
_entity.pdbx_description
1 polymer ?
#
loop_
_entity_poly.entity_id
_entity_poly.type
_entity_poly.pdbx_seq_one_letter_code
_entity_poly.pdbx_strand_id
1 'polypeptide(L)' 'MSTRNEYEYTDLNGKPALIQEIVQLEQKLKQETGQPVTLIAFSPADSSLATSTGRAGLNE' A
#
# COMPACT_ATOMS: atom_id res chain seq x y z
N MET A 1 19.25 -12.80 1.00
CA MET A 1 17.81 -12.55 1.20
C MET A 1 17.59 -11.08 0.95
N SER A 2 17.05 -10.70 -0.21
CA SER A 2 16.89 -9.28 -0.57
C SER A 2 15.40 -8.99 -0.67
N THR A 3 14.78 -8.62 0.46
CA THR A 3 13.42 -8.07 0.50
C THR A 3 13.47 -6.65 -0.07
N ARG A 4 13.38 -6.54 -1.39
CA ARG A 4 13.46 -5.27 -2.11
C ARG A 4 12.13 -4.56 -1.95
N ASN A 5 12.04 -3.62 -1.00
CA ASN A 5 10.89 -2.74 -0.69
C ASN A 5 9.75 -2.79 -1.73
N GLU A 6 8.78 -3.68 -1.49
CA GLU A 6 7.63 -3.90 -2.38
C GLU A 6 6.57 -2.78 -2.24
N TYR A 7 6.76 -1.89 -1.27
CA TYR A 7 5.84 -0.81 -0.93
C TYR A 7 6.59 0.49 -0.65
N GLU A 8 6.07 1.59 -1.20
CA GLU A 8 6.52 2.95 -0.94
C GLU A 8 5.43 3.75 -0.23
N TYR A 9 5.84 4.78 0.53
CA TYR A 9 4.88 5.69 1.13
C TYR A 9 4.04 6.37 0.05
N THR A 10 2.72 6.30 0.19
CA THR A 10 1.81 6.95 -0.75
C THR A 10 1.91 8.46 -0.60
N ASP A 11 2.21 9.15 -1.70
CA ASP A 11 2.02 10.59 -1.75
C ASP A 11 0.52 10.92 -1.82
N LEU A 12 0.05 11.64 -0.81
CA LEU A 12 -1.35 12.06 -0.66
C LEU A 12 -1.53 13.55 -0.98
N ASN A 13 -0.49 14.22 -1.47
CA ASN A 13 -0.59 15.61 -1.88
C ASN A 13 -1.59 15.73 -3.04
N GLY A 14 -2.43 16.77 -2.99
CA GLY A 14 -3.50 16.98 -3.97
C GLY A 14 -4.72 16.07 -3.82
N LYS A 15 -4.78 15.21 -2.78
CA LYS A 15 -5.91 14.31 -2.50
C LYS A 15 -6.59 14.62 -1.14
N PRO A 16 -7.18 15.83 -0.96
CA PRO A 16 -7.70 16.26 0.33
C PRO A 16 -8.86 15.40 0.85
N ALA A 17 -9.67 14.81 -0.05
CA ALA A 17 -10.75 13.90 0.34
C ALA A 17 -10.22 12.62 1.01
N LEU A 18 -9.16 12.01 0.45
CA LEU A 18 -8.51 10.84 1.03
C LEU A 18 -7.89 11.13 2.39
N ILE A 19 -7.29 12.32 2.56
CA ILE A 19 -6.80 12.77 3.87
C ILE A 19 -7.94 12.84 4.88
N GLN A 20 -9.10 13.39 4.50
CA GLN A 20 -10.26 13.44 5.41
C GLN A 20 -10.78 12.06 5.79
N GLU A 21 -10.84 11.13 4.84
CA GLU A 21 -11.26 9.75 5.13
C GLU A 21 -10.29 9.05 6.10
N ILE A 22 -8.98 9.23 5.91
CA ILE A 22 -7.95 8.69 6.82
C ILE A 22 -8.15 9.25 8.23
N VAL A 23 -8.34 10.55 8.37
CA VAL A 23 -8.55 11.20 9.68
C VAL A 23 -9.84 10.72 10.35
N GLN A 24 -10.94 10.58 9.60
CA GLN A 24 -12.19 10.04 10.15
C GLN A 24 -12.02 8.61 10.64
N LEU A 25 -11.28 7.79 9.90
CA LEU A 25 -11.00 6.41 10.27
C LEU A 25 -10.12 6.32 11.51
N GLU A 26 -9.08 7.16 11.63
CA GLU A 26 -8.25 7.27 12.84
C GLU A 26 -9.09 7.61 14.07
N GLN A 27 -10.01 8.58 13.94
CA GLN A 27 -10.90 8.96 15.04
C GLN A 27 -11.84 7.82 15.44
N LYS A 28 -12.42 7.12 14.46
CA LYS A 28 -13.30 5.98 14.71
C LYS A 28 -12.55 4.86 15.43
N LEU A 29 -11.38 4.47 14.93
CA LEU A 29 -10.57 3.42 15.55
C LEU A 29 -10.11 3.81 16.96
N LYS A 30 -9.79 5.08 17.20
CA LYS A 30 -9.50 5.58 18.55
C LYS A 30 -10.69 5.43 19.49
N GLN A 31 -11.91 5.72 19.02
CA GLN A 31 -13.12 5.55 19.82
C GLN A 31 -13.40 4.07 20.13
N GLU A 32 -13.18 3.17 19.17
CA GLU A 32 -13.45 1.73 19.33
C GLU A 32 -12.37 1.02 20.18
N THR A 33 -11.10 1.39 20.03
CA THR A 33 -9.98 0.73 20.72
C THR A 33 -9.57 1.41 22.03
N GLY A 34 -9.98 2.66 22.24
CA GLY A 34 -9.54 3.49 23.36
C GLY A 34 -8.08 3.92 23.27
N GLN A 35 -7.38 3.62 22.17
CA GLN A 35 -5.96 3.90 21.98
C GLN A 35 -5.73 4.88 20.83
N PRO A 36 -4.67 5.70 20.88
CA PRO A 36 -4.28 6.50 19.72
C PRO A 36 -3.85 5.57 18.57
N VAL A 37 -4.45 5.78 17.40
CA VAL A 37 -4.14 5.03 16.17
C VAL A 37 -3.58 6.00 15.15
N THR A 38 -2.52 5.58 14.44
CA THR A 38 -1.91 6.33 13.34
C THR A 38 -1.96 5.49 12.08
N LEU A 39 -2.60 6.00 11.03
CA LEU A 39 -2.71 5.34 9.74
C LEU A 39 -1.58 5.77 8.81
N ILE A 40 -0.95 4.80 8.14
CA ILE A 40 0.12 5.02 7.18
C ILE A 40 -0.29 4.40 5.85
N ALA A 41 -0.33 5.21 4.80
CA ALA A 41 -0.67 4.76 3.46
C ALA A 41 0.56 4.29 2.69
N PHE A 42 0.45 3.12 2.07
CA PHE A 42 1.46 2.55 1.19
C PHE A 42 0.88 2.26 -0.19
N SER A 43 1.69 2.45 -1.22
CA SER A 43 1.39 2.06 -2.59
C SER A 43 2.42 1.02 -3.08
N PRO A 44 2.01 0.07 -3.92
CA PRO A 44 2.95 -0.87 -4.53
C PRO A 44 3.99 -0.08 -5.34
N ALA A 45 5.27 -0.38 -5.12
CA ALA A 45 6.39 0.37 -5.71
C ALA A 45 6.44 0.26 -7.23
N ASP A 46 6.05 -0.89 -7.79
CA ASP A 46 5.82 -1.09 -9.22
C ASP A 46 5.20 -2.48 -9.41
N SER A 47 4.06 -2.59 -10.08
CA SER A 47 3.47 -3.89 -10.48
C SER A 47 3.54 -4.07 -12.00
N SER A 48 4.68 -3.77 -12.64
CA SER A 48 4.88 -4.01 -14.07
C SER A 48 5.47 -5.38 -14.44
N LEU A 49 5.47 -6.38 -13.54
CA LEU A 49 6.16 -7.66 -13.77
C LEU A 49 5.32 -8.93 -13.52
N ALA A 50 4.03 -8.91 -13.87
CA ALA A 50 3.22 -10.14 -13.97
C ALA A 50 2.58 -10.34 -15.35
N THR A 51 3.29 -9.97 -16.41
CA THR A 51 3.01 -10.47 -17.78
C THR A 51 4.27 -11.10 -18.38
N SER A 52 4.94 -11.97 -17.63
CA SER A 52 5.83 -12.96 -18.25
C SER A 52 5.00 -14.19 -18.56
N THR A 53 4.40 -14.20 -19.75
CA THR A 53 3.91 -15.40 -20.42
C THR A 53 4.97 -16.49 -20.26
N GLY A 54 4.66 -17.52 -19.48
CA GLY A 54 5.52 -18.69 -19.27
C GLY A 54 5.70 -19.45 -20.58
N ARG A 55 6.57 -18.96 -21.46
CA ARG A 55 7.17 -19.73 -22.53
C ARG A 55 8.38 -20.45 -21.93
N ALA A 56 8.11 -21.49 -21.14
CA ALA A 56 9.12 -22.52 -20.89
C ALA A 56 9.19 -23.40 -22.15
N GLY A 57 9.87 -22.89 -23.17
CA GLY A 57 10.64 -23.80 -24.01
C GLY A 57 11.83 -24.28 -23.17
N LEU A 58 12.13 -25.58 -23.25
CA LEU A 58 13.44 -26.16 -23.57
C LEU A 58 13.59 -27.59 -23.00
N ASN A 59 13.70 -28.53 -23.96
CA ASN A 59 14.47 -29.78 -23.98
C ASN A 59 13.90 -31.05 -23.29
N GLU A 60 13.57 -32.07 -24.10
CA GLU A 60 14.46 -33.22 -24.41
C GLU A 60 14.31 -33.61 -25.89
#